data_AF-A0A2D7SVE5-F1
#
_entry.id   AF-A0A2D7SVE5-F1
#
_cell.length_a   1.000
_cell.length_b   1.000
_cell.length_c   1.000
_cell.angle_alpha   90.00
_cell.angle_beta   90.00
_cell.angle_gamma   90.00
#
_symmetry.space_group_name_H-M   'P 1'
#
loop_
_entity.id
_entity.type
_entity.pdbx_description
1 polymer ?
#
loop_
_entity_poly.entity_id
_entity_poly.type
_entity_poly.pdbx_seq_one_letter_code
_entity_poly.pdbx_strand_id
1 'polypeptide(L)'
;MLTGLSFPTIDPIAFQIGPMIVRWYALAYIAGLLLGWRFCIILAKRGPIDVDPKKFEDLLVYVTAGIILGGRLGYVFFYSPSFFLQNPMEIFMIWRGGMSFHGGFLGVIVAAFVFASRNNIHTLYLADILACVAPIGLFFGRIANFINSELYGRVTDAPWGIIFPNGGSLPRHPSQLYEAFLEGLVLFIVLITANYMTKARFFPGTLLGLFLLGYGIFRSFVELFREPDSHIGFIFNNITMGQILSVPMIFIGILFLYMAFNYKNREF
;
A
#
# COMPACT_ATOMS: atom_id res chain seq x y z
N MET A 1 37.03 2.20 5.24
CA MET A 1 35.97 1.21 5.54
C MET A 1 34.66 1.96 5.58
N LEU A 2 33.64 1.49 4.88
CA LEU A 2 32.30 2.06 5.02
C LEU A 2 31.81 1.78 6.44
N THR A 3 31.58 2.84 7.21
CA THR A 3 31.08 2.74 8.59
C THR A 3 29.57 2.87 8.57
N GLY A 4 28.87 1.83 9.01
CA GLY A 4 27.41 1.79 9.08
C GLY A 4 26.91 1.43 10.46
N LEU A 5 25.64 1.74 10.71
CA LEU A 5 24.92 1.29 11.90
C LEU A 5 24.64 -0.20 11.78
N SER A 6 24.78 -0.93 12.89
CA SER A 6 24.33 -2.33 12.95
C SER A 6 22.81 -2.38 12.96
N PHE A 7 22.23 -3.32 12.21
CA PHE A 7 20.78 -3.55 12.29
C PHE A 7 20.39 -3.93 13.73
N PRO A 8 19.31 -3.35 14.28
CA PRO A 8 18.87 -3.70 15.62
C PRO A 8 18.52 -5.19 15.71
N THR A 9 18.72 -5.80 16.88
CA THR A 9 18.43 -7.23 17.08
C THR A 9 16.93 -7.46 17.20
N ILE A 10 16.21 -7.46 16.07
CA ILE A 10 14.76 -7.64 16.00
C ILE A 10 14.46 -9.05 15.45
N ASP A 11 13.75 -9.86 16.23
CA ASP A 11 13.21 -11.13 15.75
C ASP A 11 11.98 -10.86 14.83
N PRO A 12 11.92 -11.38 13.60
CA PRO A 12 10.74 -11.27 12.75
C PRO A 12 9.50 -11.97 13.32
N ILE A 13 9.67 -12.91 14.25
CA ILE A 13 8.60 -13.52 15.04
C ILE A 13 8.24 -12.55 16.19
N ALA A 14 6.99 -12.09 16.20
CA ALA A 14 6.49 -11.23 17.27
C ALA A 14 6.26 -12.04 18.54
N PHE A 15 5.61 -13.20 18.42
CA PHE A 15 5.46 -14.18 19.49
C PHE A 15 5.08 -15.55 18.93
N GLN A 16 5.32 -16.59 19.73
CA GLN A 16 4.99 -17.97 19.41
C GLN A 16 4.21 -18.61 20.56
N ILE A 17 3.06 -19.22 20.24
CA ILE A 17 2.23 -19.96 21.20
C ILE A 17 2.11 -21.39 20.69
N GLY A 18 2.92 -22.30 21.24
CA GLY A 18 3.03 -23.68 20.75
C GLY A 18 3.45 -23.72 19.27
N PRO A 19 2.70 -24.39 18.37
CA PRO A 19 3.02 -24.43 16.94
C PRO A 19 2.61 -23.15 16.19
N MET A 20 1.85 -22.25 16.81
CA MET A 20 1.37 -21.03 16.17
C MET A 20 2.44 -19.94 16.24
N ILE A 21 2.97 -19.54 15.08
CA ILE A 21 3.97 -18.47 14.94
C ILE A 21 3.26 -17.22 14.42
N VAL A 22 3.33 -16.12 15.17
CA VAL A 22 2.83 -14.82 14.75
C VAL A 22 4.00 -13.91 14.43
N ARG A 23 4.05 -13.40 13.20
CA ARG A 23 5.12 -12.53 12.71
C ARG A 23 4.70 -11.06 12.79
N TRP A 24 5.68 -10.16 12.95
CA TRP A 24 5.44 -8.71 12.89
C TRP A 24 4.78 -8.28 11.59
N TYR A 25 5.13 -8.94 10.50
CA TYR A 25 4.50 -8.73 9.20
C TYR A 25 2.98 -8.92 9.24
N ALA A 26 2.49 -10.02 9.82
CA ALA A 26 1.05 -10.26 9.94
C ALA A 26 0.37 -9.20 10.82
N LEU A 27 0.99 -8.82 11.93
CA LEU A 27 0.49 -7.77 12.82
C LEU A 27 0.42 -6.40 12.12
N ALA A 28 1.40 -6.08 11.28
CA ALA A 28 1.41 -4.85 10.49
C ALA A 28 0.23 -4.78 9.50
N TYR A 29 -0.10 -5.87 8.81
CA TYR A 29 -1.29 -5.93 7.94
C TYR A 29 -2.58 -5.75 8.73
N ILE A 30 -2.70 -6.44 9.87
CA ILE A 30 -3.88 -6.33 10.75
C ILE A 30 -4.03 -4.89 11.26
N ALA A 31 -2.94 -4.28 11.73
CA ALA A 31 -2.93 -2.89 12.18
C ALA A 31 -3.33 -1.93 11.05
N GLY A 32 -2.77 -2.11 9.85
CA GLY A 32 -3.11 -1.32 8.68
C GLY A 32 -4.58 -1.40 8.30
N LEU A 33 -5.16 -2.62 8.30
CA LEU A 33 -6.58 -2.84 8.00
C LEU A 33 -7.51 -2.26 9.06
N LEU A 34 -7.25 -2.53 10.35
CA LEU A 34 -8.12 -2.08 11.44
C LEU A 34 -8.07 -0.55 11.61
N LEU A 35 -6.88 0.04 11.56
CA LEU A 35 -6.73 1.49 11.65
C LEU A 35 -7.28 2.17 10.39
N GLY A 36 -7.01 1.62 9.21
CA GLY A 36 -7.56 2.14 7.95
C GLY A 36 -9.09 2.13 7.95
N TRP A 37 -9.70 1.01 8.35
CA TRP A 37 -11.15 0.90 8.51
C TRP A 37 -11.71 1.91 9.52
N ARG A 38 -11.05 2.05 10.68
CA ARG A 38 -11.48 3.01 11.71
C ARG A 38 -11.46 4.44 11.16
N PHE A 39 -10.42 4.81 10.42
CA PHE A 39 -10.35 6.12 9.76
C PHE A 39 -11.37 6.27 8.62
N CYS A 40 -11.68 5.22 7.86
CA CYS A 40 -12.76 5.26 6.87
C CYS A 40 -14.09 5.68 7.51
N ILE A 41 -14.44 5.10 8.66
CA ILE A 41 -15.66 5.47 9.40
C ILE A 41 -15.62 6.95 9.82
N ILE A 42 -14.48 7.41 10.33
CA ILE A 42 -14.31 8.81 10.77
C ILE A 42 -14.50 9.77 9.59
N LEU A 43 -13.88 9.46 8.44
CA LEU A 43 -13.96 10.29 7.23
C LEU A 43 -15.36 10.25 6.61
N ALA A 44 -16.00 9.09 6.56
CA ALA A 44 -17.36 8.94 6.04
C ALA A 44 -18.37 9.79 6.82
N LYS A 45 -18.26 9.83 8.15
CA LYS A 45 -19.12 10.66 9.02
C LYS A 45 -18.96 12.16 8.79
N ARG A 46 -17.89 12.63 8.13
CA ARG A 46 -17.69 14.05 7.78
C ARG A 46 -18.39 14.46 6.49
N GLY A 47 -18.98 13.51 5.77
CA GLY A 47 -19.53 13.71 4.45
C GLY A 47 -18.44 13.82 3.37
N PRO A 48 -18.84 13.89 2.09
CA PRO A 48 -20.22 14.04 1.62
C PRO A 48 -20.99 12.72 1.51
N ILE A 49 -20.37 11.58 1.83
CA ILE A 49 -21.08 10.30 1.83
C ILE A 49 -22.09 10.26 2.98
N ASP A 50 -23.36 10.11 2.65
CA ASP A 50 -24.43 9.85 3.62
C ASP A 50 -24.70 8.35 3.69
N VAL A 51 -23.95 7.65 4.55
CA VAL A 51 -24.06 6.20 4.72
C VAL A 51 -24.02 5.88 6.21
N ASP A 52 -24.92 4.99 6.62
CA ASP A 52 -24.92 4.42 7.97
C ASP A 52 -23.52 3.85 8.30
N PRO A 53 -22.84 4.37 9.33
CA PRO A 53 -21.54 3.87 9.77
C PRO A 53 -21.50 2.35 10.00
N LYS A 54 -22.63 1.71 10.33
CA LYS A 54 -22.71 0.25 10.46
C LYS A 54 -22.39 -0.47 9.15
N LYS A 55 -22.75 0.10 8.00
CA LYS A 55 -22.40 -0.46 6.69
C LYS A 55 -20.90 -0.44 6.43
N PHE A 56 -20.13 0.44 7.10
CA PHE A 56 -18.68 0.42 6.98
C PHE A 56 -18.03 -0.76 7.74
N GLU A 57 -18.72 -1.43 8.66
CA GLU A 57 -18.25 -2.72 9.21
C GLU A 57 -18.15 -3.76 8.09
N ASP A 58 -19.14 -3.80 7.19
CA ASP A 58 -19.10 -4.67 6.02
C ASP A 58 -17.93 -4.31 5.09
N LEU A 59 -17.59 -3.03 4.92
CA LEU A 59 -16.47 -2.62 4.07
C LEU A 59 -15.15 -3.33 4.45
N LEU A 60 -14.87 -3.52 5.74
CA LEU A 60 -13.69 -4.25 6.19
C LEU A 60 -13.71 -5.70 5.71
N VAL A 61 -14.88 -6.36 5.77
CA VAL A 61 -15.07 -7.73 5.28
C VAL A 61 -14.85 -7.80 3.76
N TYR A 62 -15.45 -6.87 3.00
CA TYR A 62 -15.30 -6.81 1.55
C TYR A 62 -13.85 -6.60 1.14
N VAL A 63 -13.15 -5.62 1.74
CA VAL A 63 -11.75 -5.32 1.44
C VAL A 63 -10.84 -6.49 1.82
N THR A 64 -11.06 -7.10 2.99
CA THR A 64 -10.28 -8.28 3.42
C THR A 64 -10.47 -9.46 2.47
N ALA A 65 -11.72 -9.74 2.08
CA ALA A 65 -12.02 -10.77 1.09
C ALA A 65 -11.38 -10.45 -0.28
N GLY A 66 -11.42 -9.18 -0.70
CA GLY A 66 -10.77 -8.71 -1.93
C GLY A 66 -9.26 -8.95 -1.92
N ILE A 67 -8.58 -8.63 -0.81
CA ILE A 67 -7.14 -8.88 -0.65
C ILE A 67 -6.83 -10.37 -0.75
N ILE A 68 -7.56 -11.22 -0.01
CA ILE A 68 -7.31 -12.65 0.06
C ILE A 68 -7.62 -13.33 -1.28
N LEU A 69 -8.83 -13.12 -1.80
CA LEU A 69 -9.27 -13.75 -3.05
C LEU A 69 -8.49 -13.22 -4.24
N GLY A 70 -8.37 -11.89 -4.36
CA GLY A 70 -7.62 -11.26 -5.43
C GLY A 70 -6.14 -11.65 -5.39
N GLY A 71 -5.53 -11.61 -4.21
CA GLY A 71 -4.13 -11.98 -4.04
C GLY A 71 -3.88 -13.45 -4.40
N ARG A 72 -4.76 -14.35 -3.97
CA ARG A 72 -4.63 -15.77 -4.29
C ARG A 72 -4.83 -16.04 -5.77
N LEU A 73 -5.92 -15.55 -6.36
CA LEU A 73 -6.21 -15.75 -7.77
C LEU A 73 -5.16 -15.10 -8.67
N GLY A 74 -4.69 -13.91 -8.33
CA GLY A 74 -3.59 -13.27 -9.06
C GLY A 74 -2.30 -14.10 -9.01
N TYR A 75 -2.01 -14.76 -7.89
CA TYR A 75 -0.87 -15.67 -7.82
C TYR A 75 -1.06 -16.89 -8.73
N VAL A 76 -2.24 -17.51 -8.64
CA VAL A 76 -2.62 -18.67 -9.46
C VAL A 76 -2.48 -18.36 -10.95
N PHE A 77 -3.07 -17.27 -11.42
CA PHE A 77 -3.12 -16.95 -12.84
C PHE A 77 -1.80 -16.41 -13.40
N PHE A 78 -1.07 -15.57 -12.65
CA PHE A 78 0.11 -14.90 -13.19
C PHE A 78 1.43 -15.61 -12.93
N TYR A 79 1.53 -16.44 -11.88
CA TYR A 79 2.82 -17.01 -11.47
C TYR A 79 2.89 -18.53 -11.61
N SER A 80 1.79 -19.27 -11.45
CA SER A 80 1.86 -20.74 -11.46
C SER A 80 0.61 -21.45 -12.04
N PRO A 81 0.06 -21.02 -13.20
CA PRO A 81 -1.20 -21.55 -13.71
C PRO A 81 -1.17 -23.06 -13.98
N SER A 82 -0.06 -23.57 -14.54
CA SER A 82 0.11 -25.00 -14.84
C SER A 82 0.09 -25.89 -13.59
N PHE A 83 0.71 -25.45 -12.49
CA PHE A 83 0.71 -26.17 -11.22
C PHE A 83 -0.71 -26.30 -10.64
N PHE A 84 -1.49 -25.23 -10.65
CA PHE A 84 -2.84 -25.22 -10.09
C PHE A 84 -3.86 -25.95 -10.98
N LEU A 85 -3.63 -26.01 -12.30
CA LEU A 85 -4.43 -26.88 -13.17
C LEU A 85 -4.28 -28.37 -12.82
N GLN A 86 -3.08 -28.78 -12.41
CA GLN A 86 -2.81 -30.15 -11.97
C GLN A 86 -3.25 -30.39 -10.51
N ASN A 87 -3.29 -29.33 -9.69
CA ASN A 87 -3.60 -29.40 -8.26
C ASN A 87 -4.65 -28.36 -7.84
N PRO A 88 -5.91 -28.47 -8.30
CA PRO A 88 -6.93 -27.43 -8.11
C PRO A 88 -7.25 -27.16 -6.64
N MET A 89 -7.13 -28.16 -5.76
CA MET A 89 -7.38 -27.98 -4.32
C MET A 89 -6.35 -27.08 -3.63
N GLU A 90 -5.13 -26.95 -4.20
CA GLU A 90 -4.11 -26.05 -3.66
C GLU A 90 -4.57 -24.59 -3.73
N ILE A 91 -5.50 -24.22 -4.62
CA ILE A 91 -6.01 -22.84 -4.72
C ILE A 91 -6.54 -22.35 -3.37
N PHE A 92 -7.18 -23.22 -2.58
CA PHE A 92 -7.74 -22.87 -1.27
C PHE A 92 -6.71 -22.87 -0.13
N MET A 93 -5.52 -23.43 -0.35
CA MET A 93 -4.49 -23.60 0.68
C MET A 93 -3.63 -22.34 0.86
N ILE A 94 -4.28 -21.22 1.21
CA ILE A 94 -3.61 -19.91 1.36
C ILE A 94 -2.53 -19.89 2.45
N TRP A 95 -2.60 -20.80 3.43
CA TRP A 95 -1.60 -20.95 4.48
C TRP A 95 -0.25 -21.48 3.98
N ARG A 96 -0.20 -22.04 2.76
CA ARG A 96 1.05 -22.44 2.09
C ARG A 96 1.76 -21.27 1.40
N GLY A 97 1.25 -20.05 1.56
CA GLY A 97 1.74 -18.86 0.87
C GLY A 97 1.26 -18.79 -0.58
N GLY A 98 1.92 -17.96 -1.39
CA GLY A 98 1.54 -17.72 -2.79
C GLY A 98 0.41 -16.69 -2.91
N MET A 99 0.78 -15.42 -2.77
CA MET A 99 -0.12 -14.28 -2.88
C MET A 99 0.47 -13.25 -3.84
N SER A 100 -0.35 -12.70 -4.73
CA SER A 100 0.04 -11.64 -5.66
C SER A 100 -0.37 -10.29 -5.11
N PHE A 101 0.57 -9.36 -5.01
CA PHE A 101 0.28 -7.97 -4.66
C PHE A 101 -0.71 -7.33 -5.64
N HIS A 102 -0.43 -7.45 -6.95
CA HIS A 102 -1.28 -6.89 -8.01
C HIS A 102 -2.70 -7.50 -7.99
N GLY A 103 -2.78 -8.81 -7.76
CA GLY A 103 -4.06 -9.49 -7.59
C GLY A 103 -4.83 -8.98 -6.37
N GLY A 104 -4.16 -8.80 -5.23
CA GLY A 104 -4.77 -8.25 -4.02
C GLY A 104 -5.26 -6.82 -4.21
N PHE A 105 -4.46 -5.97 -4.85
CA PHE A 105 -4.83 -4.59 -5.18
C PHE A 105 -6.06 -4.53 -6.09
N LEU A 106 -6.10 -5.31 -7.17
CA LEU A 106 -7.26 -5.40 -8.05
C LEU A 106 -8.50 -5.93 -7.29
N GLY A 107 -8.30 -6.93 -6.43
CA GLY A 107 -9.34 -7.47 -5.56
C GLY A 107 -9.94 -6.41 -4.63
N VAL A 108 -9.13 -5.51 -4.07
CA VAL A 108 -9.61 -4.35 -3.27
C VAL A 108 -10.42 -3.38 -4.12
N ILE A 109 -9.97 -3.06 -5.34
CA ILE A 109 -10.71 -2.18 -6.26
C ILE A 109 -12.10 -2.77 -6.56
N VAL A 110 -12.15 -4.06 -6.92
CA VAL A 110 -13.40 -4.76 -7.20
C VAL A 110 -14.28 -4.81 -5.96
N ALA A 111 -13.72 -5.13 -4.79
CA ALA A 111 -14.46 -5.18 -3.54
C ALA A 111 -15.06 -3.81 -3.16
N ALA A 112 -14.29 -2.73 -3.32
CA ALA A 112 -14.75 -1.37 -3.08
C ALA A 112 -15.86 -0.97 -4.06
N PHE A 113 -15.72 -1.32 -5.34
CA PHE A 113 -16.76 -1.07 -6.35
C PHE A 113 -18.06 -1.81 -6.02
N VAL A 114 -17.99 -3.11 -5.71
CA VAL A 114 -19.17 -3.91 -5.33
C VAL A 114 -19.82 -3.36 -4.06
N PHE A 115 -19.02 -3.01 -3.06
CA PHE A 115 -19.53 -2.40 -1.83
C PHE A 115 -20.24 -1.07 -2.10
N ALA A 116 -19.65 -0.20 -2.94
CA ALA A 116 -20.22 1.08 -3.30
C ALA A 116 -21.58 0.89 -4.02
N SER A 117 -21.63 0.01 -5.02
CA SER A 117 -22.85 -0.28 -5.78
C SER A 117 -23.96 -0.85 -4.90
N ARG A 118 -23.64 -1.78 -3.99
CA ARG A 118 -24.64 -2.39 -3.08
C ARG A 118 -25.21 -1.41 -2.06
N ASN A 119 -24.48 -0.34 -1.75
CA ASN A 119 -24.86 0.64 -0.75
C ASN A 119 -25.28 1.99 -1.33
N ASN A 120 -25.44 2.10 -2.65
CA ASN A 120 -25.76 3.34 -3.37
C ASN A 120 -24.77 4.48 -3.06
N ILE A 121 -23.49 4.13 -2.90
CA ILE A 121 -22.41 5.08 -2.67
C ILE A 121 -21.80 5.43 -4.02
N HIS A 122 -21.62 6.73 -4.29
CA HIS A 122 -20.88 7.15 -5.47
C HIS A 122 -19.41 6.70 -5.34
N THR A 123 -18.96 5.86 -6.27
CA THR A 123 -17.69 5.13 -6.19
C THR A 123 -16.48 6.04 -5.96
N LEU A 124 -16.44 7.22 -6.58
CA LEU A 124 -15.30 8.14 -6.40
C LEU A 124 -15.21 8.71 -4.98
N TYR A 125 -16.32 8.91 -4.27
CA TYR A 125 -16.23 9.35 -2.88
C TYR A 125 -15.68 8.24 -1.98
N LEU A 126 -16.08 6.99 -2.23
CA LEU A 126 -15.49 5.86 -1.51
C LEU A 126 -13.99 5.72 -1.84
N ALA A 127 -13.63 5.88 -3.11
CA ALA A 127 -12.23 5.84 -3.53
C ALA A 127 -11.40 6.95 -2.87
N ASP A 128 -11.93 8.17 -2.75
CA ASP A 128 -11.30 9.27 -2.02
C ASP A 128 -11.04 8.94 -0.54
N ILE A 129 -12.02 8.33 0.13
CA ILE A 129 -11.85 7.88 1.53
C ILE A 129 -10.79 6.78 1.63
N LEU A 130 -10.85 5.77 0.77
CA LEU A 130 -9.89 4.67 0.74
C LEU A 130 -8.46 5.19 0.45
N ALA A 131 -8.32 6.14 -0.46
CA ALA A 131 -7.07 6.80 -0.78
C ALA A 131 -6.47 7.53 0.43
N CYS A 132 -7.29 8.21 1.24
CA CYS A 132 -6.82 8.85 2.47
C CYS A 132 -6.25 7.88 3.50
N VAL A 133 -6.75 6.64 3.56
CA VAL A 133 -6.34 5.66 4.57
C VAL A 133 -5.30 4.66 4.09
N ALA A 134 -5.14 4.50 2.76
CA ALA A 134 -4.14 3.60 2.18
C ALA A 134 -2.71 3.83 2.71
N PRO A 135 -2.24 5.07 2.96
CA PRO A 135 -0.93 5.32 3.55
C PRO A 135 -0.70 4.66 4.92
N ILE A 136 -1.75 4.40 5.71
CA ILE A 136 -1.63 3.67 6.97
C ILE A 136 -1.09 2.25 6.72
N GLY A 137 -1.66 1.55 5.74
CA GLY A 137 -1.20 0.23 5.34
C GLY A 137 0.22 0.25 4.76
N LEU A 138 0.54 1.27 3.95
CA LEU A 138 1.89 1.47 3.41
C LEU A 138 2.91 1.67 4.53
N PHE A 139 2.61 2.53 5.51
CA PHE A 139 3.47 2.76 6.67
C PHE A 139 3.81 1.44 7.39
N PHE A 140 2.79 0.70 7.86
CA PHE A 140 3.03 -0.53 8.60
C PHE A 140 3.70 -1.62 7.77
N GLY A 141 3.34 -1.74 6.48
CA GLY A 141 3.98 -2.68 5.57
C GLY A 141 5.48 -2.40 5.43
N ARG A 142 5.87 -1.13 5.29
CA ARG A 142 7.28 -0.73 5.18
C ARG A 142 8.05 -0.89 6.49
N ILE A 143 7.43 -0.63 7.63
CA ILE A 143 8.02 -0.97 8.94
C ILE A 143 8.23 -2.49 9.07
N ALA A 144 7.30 -3.31 8.61
CA ALA A 144 7.47 -4.76 8.62
C ALA A 144 8.58 -5.23 7.67
N ASN A 145 8.73 -4.62 6.48
CA ASN A 145 9.86 -4.90 5.59
C ASN A 145 11.21 -4.57 6.28
N PHE A 146 11.28 -3.46 7.02
CA PHE A 146 12.46 -3.12 7.79
C PHE A 146 12.77 -4.18 8.87
N ILE A 147 11.77 -4.58 9.66
CA ILE A 147 11.91 -5.64 10.69
C ILE A 147 12.39 -6.96 10.09
N ASN A 148 11.87 -7.32 8.91
CA ASN A 148 12.27 -8.53 8.18
C ASN A 148 13.64 -8.40 7.48
N SER A 149 14.30 -7.24 7.54
CA SER A 149 15.54 -6.97 6.82
C SER A 149 15.40 -7.22 5.30
N GLU A 150 14.28 -6.84 4.69
CA GLU A 150 14.00 -7.03 3.26
C GLU A 150 13.70 -5.71 2.54
N LEU A 151 13.90 -5.65 1.22
CA LEU A 151 13.67 -4.45 0.39
C LEU A 151 14.49 -3.21 0.80
N TYR A 152 15.69 -3.44 1.33
CA TYR A 152 16.66 -2.39 1.65
C TYR A 152 17.17 -1.69 0.39
N GLY A 153 17.88 -0.59 0.60
CA GLY A 153 18.41 0.24 -0.46
C GLY A 153 19.78 -0.18 -0.98
N ARG A 154 20.30 0.67 -1.85
CA ARG A 154 21.64 0.55 -2.41
C ARG A 154 22.70 0.71 -1.33
N VAL A 155 23.88 0.16 -1.58
CA VAL A 155 25.07 0.40 -0.77
C VAL A 155 25.31 1.90 -0.67
N THR A 156 25.64 2.38 0.53
CA THR A 156 25.77 3.81 0.79
C THR A 156 26.86 4.10 1.81
N ASP A 157 27.44 5.29 1.66
CA ASP A 157 28.44 5.83 2.56
C ASP A 157 27.81 6.81 3.56
N ALA A 158 26.48 6.99 3.50
CA ALA A 158 25.74 7.87 4.39
C ALA A 158 25.89 7.43 5.86
N PRO A 159 26.00 8.37 6.82
CA PRO A 159 26.27 8.04 8.22
C PRO A 159 25.12 7.29 8.91
N TRP A 160 23.92 7.26 8.29
CA TRP A 160 22.76 6.49 8.74
C TRP A 160 22.54 5.19 7.94
N GLY A 161 23.50 4.77 7.11
CA GLY A 161 23.45 3.48 6.41
C GLY A 161 23.43 2.32 7.41
N ILE A 162 22.63 1.29 7.12
CA ILE A 162 22.43 0.13 8.01
C ILE A 162 22.99 -1.13 7.36
N ILE A 163 23.73 -1.93 8.13
CA ILE A 163 24.20 -3.26 7.73
C ILE A 163 23.08 -4.26 8.04
N PHE A 164 22.33 -4.64 7.00
CA PHE A 164 21.19 -5.53 7.11
C PHE A 164 21.61 -7.01 7.13
N PRO A 165 21.04 -7.87 8.01
CA PRO A 165 21.34 -9.31 8.05
C PRO A 165 21.22 -10.01 6.69
N ASN A 166 20.18 -9.67 5.92
CA ASN A 166 19.97 -10.25 4.59
C ASN A 166 20.61 -9.42 3.45
N GLY A 167 21.25 -8.29 3.77
CA GLY A 167 21.78 -7.32 2.80
C GLY A 167 23.29 -7.39 2.54
N GLY A 168 23.98 -8.34 3.19
CA GLY A 168 25.42 -8.51 3.12
C GLY A 168 26.18 -7.64 4.14
N SER A 169 27.49 -7.55 3.98
CA SER A 169 28.39 -6.89 4.94
C SER A 169 28.50 -5.37 4.77
N LEU A 170 27.96 -4.81 3.69
CA LEU A 170 28.06 -3.39 3.38
C LEU A 170 26.84 -2.61 3.89
N PRO A 171 27.03 -1.38 4.39
CA PRO A 171 25.92 -0.53 4.80
C PRO A 171 25.07 -0.12 3.60
N ARG A 172 23.75 -0.10 3.81
CA ARG A 172 22.75 0.21 2.79
C ARG A 172 21.78 1.26 3.29
N HIS A 173 21.18 2.01 2.37
CA HIS A 173 20.10 2.90 2.72
C HIS A 173 18.93 2.11 3.32
N PRO A 174 18.37 2.50 4.47
CA PRO A 174 17.14 1.92 4.98
C PRO A 174 15.93 2.48 4.21
N SER A 175 15.85 2.19 2.90
CA SER A 175 14.82 2.71 2.00
C SER A 175 13.41 2.42 2.48
N GLN A 176 13.20 1.31 3.19
CA GLN A 176 11.91 0.99 3.81
C GLN A 176 11.46 2.08 4.78
N LEU A 177 12.38 2.66 5.56
CA LEU A 177 12.04 3.77 6.46
C LEU A 177 11.75 5.07 5.70
N TYR A 178 12.39 5.27 4.54
CA TYR A 178 12.06 6.41 3.67
C TYR A 178 10.67 6.25 3.05
N GLU A 179 10.32 5.05 2.59
CA GLU A 179 8.98 4.71 2.07
C GLU A 179 7.94 4.84 3.20
N ALA A 180 8.21 4.30 4.39
CA ALA A 180 7.32 4.45 5.55
C ALA A 180 7.08 5.93 5.87
N PHE A 181 8.14 6.75 5.87
CA PHE A 181 8.03 8.17 6.16
C PHE A 181 7.28 8.93 5.06
N LEU A 182 7.68 8.81 3.79
CA LEU A 182 7.11 9.60 2.71
C LEU A 182 5.76 9.06 2.22
N GLU A 183 5.71 7.80 1.82
CA GLU A 183 4.51 7.15 1.25
C GLU A 183 3.48 6.82 2.34
N GLY A 184 3.94 6.62 3.57
CA GLY A 184 3.09 6.38 4.74
C GLY A 184 2.72 7.68 5.47
N LEU A 185 3.62 8.17 6.32
CA LEU A 185 3.31 9.25 7.27
C LEU A 185 3.04 10.61 6.60
N VAL A 186 3.93 11.07 5.74
CA VAL A 186 3.81 12.39 5.08
C VAL A 186 2.60 12.40 4.16
N LEU A 187 2.44 11.37 3.32
CA LEU A 187 1.29 11.27 2.43
C LEU A 187 -0.04 11.20 3.20
N PHE A 188 -0.09 10.46 4.31
CA PHE A 188 -1.25 10.45 5.21
C PHE A 188 -1.59 11.85 5.72
N ILE A 189 -0.59 12.58 6.24
CA ILE A 189 -0.78 13.93 6.76
C ILE A 189 -1.29 14.86 5.66
N VAL A 190 -0.71 14.82 4.46
CA VAL A 190 -1.16 15.64 3.32
C VAL A 190 -2.64 15.37 3.01
N LEU A 191 -3.03 14.10 2.90
CA LEU A 191 -4.40 13.71 2.54
C LEU A 191 -5.42 14.04 3.64
N ILE A 192 -5.09 13.80 4.90
CA ILE A 192 -5.96 14.15 6.03
C ILE A 192 -6.07 15.67 6.17
N THR A 193 -4.97 16.40 6.03
CA THR A 193 -5.00 17.88 6.03
C THR A 193 -5.88 18.39 4.90
N ALA A 194 -5.74 17.86 3.68
CA ALA A 194 -6.61 18.22 2.57
C ALA A 194 -8.08 17.91 2.85
N ASN A 195 -8.40 16.75 3.42
CA ASN A 195 -9.77 16.36 3.76
C ASN A 195 -10.40 17.26 4.87
N TYR A 196 -9.61 17.63 5.88
CA TYR A 196 -10.09 18.37 7.05
C TYR A 196 -10.09 19.89 6.87
N MET A 197 -9.04 20.44 6.26
CA MET A 197 -8.79 21.88 6.19
C MET A 197 -9.27 22.50 4.88
N THR A 198 -9.69 21.70 3.90
CA THR A 198 -10.18 22.19 2.61
C THR A 198 -11.53 21.60 2.24
N LYS A 199 -12.08 22.03 1.10
CA LYS A 199 -13.30 21.46 0.51
C LYS A 199 -13.04 20.20 -0.34
N ALA A 200 -11.82 19.65 -0.35
CA ALA A 200 -11.44 18.50 -1.19
C ALA A 200 -12.41 17.32 -1.09
N ARG A 201 -12.95 17.05 0.11
CA ARG A 201 -13.92 15.96 0.32
C ARG A 201 -15.22 16.11 -0.49
N PHE A 202 -15.62 17.32 -0.84
CA PHE A 202 -16.85 17.60 -1.59
C PHE A 202 -16.69 17.47 -3.11
N PHE A 203 -15.46 17.25 -3.61
CA PHE A 203 -15.18 17.17 -5.03
C PHE A 203 -14.63 15.77 -5.34
N PRO A 204 -15.47 14.85 -5.85
CA PRO A 204 -15.12 13.44 -5.97
C PRO A 204 -13.91 13.25 -6.89
N GLY A 205 -12.95 12.44 -6.44
CA GLY A 205 -11.69 12.15 -7.13
C GLY A 205 -10.54 13.07 -6.71
N THR A 206 -10.77 14.10 -5.90
CA THR A 206 -9.69 15.00 -5.47
C THR A 206 -8.66 14.27 -4.61
N LEU A 207 -9.11 13.52 -3.61
CA LEU A 207 -8.22 12.88 -2.63
C LEU A 207 -7.54 11.65 -3.25
N LEU A 208 -8.24 10.92 -4.12
CA LEU A 208 -7.65 9.88 -4.97
C LEU A 208 -6.57 10.46 -5.89
N GLY A 209 -6.84 11.59 -6.54
CA GLY A 209 -5.88 12.27 -7.41
C GLY A 209 -4.62 12.71 -6.65
N LEU A 210 -4.80 13.31 -5.46
CA LEU A 210 -3.70 13.69 -4.57
C LEU A 210 -2.89 12.46 -4.11
N PHE A 211 -3.55 11.36 -3.77
CA PHE A 211 -2.87 10.13 -3.36
C PHE A 211 -2.00 9.58 -4.50
N LEU A 212 -2.57 9.42 -5.70
CA LEU A 212 -1.84 8.86 -6.84
C LEU A 212 -0.65 9.72 -7.26
N LEU A 213 -0.85 11.05 -7.30
CA LEU A 213 0.20 12.01 -7.60
C LEU A 213 1.29 11.99 -6.52
N GLY A 214 0.91 12.11 -5.25
CA GLY A 214 1.84 12.15 -4.12
C GLY A 214 2.62 10.84 -3.96
N TYR A 215 1.94 9.70 -4.02
CA TYR A 215 2.58 8.39 -4.00
C TYR A 215 3.56 8.23 -5.17
N GLY A 216 3.14 8.56 -6.40
CA GLY A 216 4.03 8.43 -7.57
C GLY A 216 5.29 9.31 -7.47
N ILE A 217 5.16 10.54 -6.95
CA ILE A 217 6.32 11.42 -6.70
C ILE A 217 7.23 10.84 -5.62
N PHE A 218 6.69 10.47 -4.45
CA PHE A 218 7.48 9.93 -3.35
C PHE A 218 8.16 8.62 -3.74
N ARG A 219 7.42 7.71 -4.39
CA ARG A 219 7.94 6.43 -4.86
C ARG A 219 9.08 6.62 -5.87
N SER A 220 8.93 7.54 -6.82
CA SER A 220 9.99 7.85 -7.79
C SER A 220 11.25 8.41 -7.13
N PHE A 221 11.09 9.23 -6.10
CA PHE A 221 12.19 9.79 -5.32
C PHE A 221 12.89 8.72 -4.48
N VAL A 222 12.15 7.87 -3.75
CA VAL A 222 12.74 6.83 -2.91
C VAL A 222 13.45 5.75 -3.74
N GLU A 223 12.96 5.49 -4.96
CA GLU A 223 13.63 4.60 -5.92
C GLU A 223 15.03 5.09 -6.36
N LEU A 224 15.41 6.34 -6.09
CA LEU A 224 16.81 6.79 -6.26
C LEU A 224 17.75 6.17 -5.22
N PHE A 225 17.22 5.65 -4.12
CA PHE A 225 17.99 5.03 -3.04
C PHE A 225 17.76 3.51 -2.95
N ARG A 226 16.70 3.00 -3.58
CA ARG A 226 16.27 1.60 -3.44
C ARG A 226 17.10 0.66 -4.32
N GLU A 227 17.46 -0.50 -3.77
CA GLU A 227 18.05 -1.58 -4.55
C GLU A 227 16.92 -2.24 -5.36
N PRO A 228 17.06 -2.41 -6.68
CA PRO A 228 16.04 -3.11 -7.46
C PRO A 228 15.94 -4.57 -7.02
N ASP A 229 14.74 -5.15 -7.13
CA ASP A 229 14.53 -6.53 -6.74
C ASP A 229 15.40 -7.44 -7.63
N SER A 230 16.07 -8.43 -7.01
CA SER A 230 17.10 -9.26 -7.67
C SER A 230 16.64 -10.00 -8.93
N HIS A 231 15.34 -10.30 -9.03
CA HIS A 231 14.73 -10.99 -10.16
C HIS A 231 14.33 -10.05 -11.32
N ILE A 232 14.30 -8.73 -11.10
CA ILE A 232 13.98 -7.72 -12.13
C ILE A 232 15.24 -6.95 -12.52
N GLY A 233 16.01 -6.50 -11.53
CA GLY A 233 17.15 -5.61 -11.74
C GLY A 233 16.74 -4.22 -12.23
N PHE A 234 17.72 -3.50 -12.78
CA PHE A 234 17.48 -2.21 -13.44
C PHE A 234 16.91 -2.42 -14.86
N ILE A 235 15.96 -1.56 -15.22
CA ILE A 235 15.36 -1.46 -16.54
C ILE A 235 15.96 -0.21 -17.22
N PHE A 236 16.33 -0.29 -18.50
CA PHE A 236 17.04 0.79 -19.20
C PHE A 236 18.25 1.35 -18.41
N ASN A 237 19.11 0.44 -17.94
CA ASN A 237 20.35 0.65 -17.19
C ASN A 237 20.22 1.29 -15.79
N ASN A 238 19.32 2.25 -15.57
CA ASN A 238 19.24 3.00 -14.30
C ASN A 238 17.81 3.23 -13.77
N ILE A 239 16.78 2.76 -14.47
CA ILE A 239 15.38 2.99 -14.09
C ILE A 239 14.87 1.75 -13.36
N THR A 240 14.18 1.93 -12.25
CA THR A 240 13.57 0.80 -11.53
C THR A 240 12.10 0.60 -11.91
N MET A 241 11.57 -0.61 -11.71
CA MET A 241 10.16 -0.90 -11.97
C MET A 241 9.23 0.02 -11.17
N GLY A 242 9.64 0.42 -9.96
CA GLY A 242 8.91 1.39 -9.15
C GLY A 242 8.77 2.75 -9.84
N GLN A 243 9.82 3.25 -10.49
CA GLN A 243 9.76 4.51 -11.25
C GLN A 243 8.86 4.38 -12.48
N ILE A 244 8.93 3.27 -13.22
CA ILE A 244 8.07 3.03 -14.38
C ILE A 244 6.60 3.03 -13.97
N LEU A 245 6.26 2.35 -12.87
CA LEU A 245 4.87 2.28 -12.38
C LEU A 245 4.39 3.61 -11.77
N SER A 246 5.29 4.45 -11.26
CA SER A 246 4.94 5.79 -10.76
C SER A 246 4.51 6.76 -11.85
N VAL A 247 5.06 6.65 -13.06
CA VAL A 247 4.71 7.53 -14.19
C VAL A 247 3.21 7.52 -14.51
N PRO A 248 2.56 6.37 -14.80
CA PRO A 248 1.12 6.35 -15.06
C PRO A 248 0.31 6.79 -13.84
N MET A 249 0.76 6.50 -12.61
CA MET A 249 0.09 6.97 -11.40
C MET A 249 0.06 8.50 -11.32
N ILE A 250 1.18 9.18 -11.61
CA ILE A 250 1.26 10.64 -11.66
C ILE A 250 0.28 11.21 -12.68
N PHE A 251 0.26 10.66 -13.90
CA PHE A 251 -0.65 11.14 -14.95
C PHE A 251 -2.13 10.93 -14.60
N ILE A 252 -2.48 9.74 -14.09
CA ILE A 252 -3.85 9.45 -13.64
C ILE A 252 -4.23 10.35 -12.47
N GLY A 253 -3.30 10.61 -11.54
CA GLY A 253 -3.51 11.54 -10.43
C GLY A 253 -3.82 12.96 -10.91
N ILE A 254 -3.03 13.49 -11.85
CA ILE A 254 -3.27 14.79 -12.48
C ILE A 254 -4.64 14.83 -13.17
N LEU A 255 -5.00 13.76 -13.89
CA LEU A 255 -6.30 13.65 -14.56
C LEU A 255 -7.47 13.74 -13.56
N PHE A 256 -7.40 13.03 -12.44
CA PHE A 256 -8.43 13.11 -11.39
C PHE A 256 -8.54 14.51 -10.78
N LEU A 257 -7.41 15.17 -10.53
CA LEU A 257 -7.40 16.55 -10.02
C LEU A 257 -8.02 17.53 -11.02
N TYR A 258 -7.71 17.37 -12.31
CA TYR A 258 -8.30 18.16 -13.38
C TYR A 258 -9.81 17.96 -13.49
N MET A 259 -10.28 16.70 -13.43
CA MET A 259 -11.71 16.38 -13.43
C MET A 259 -12.43 16.98 -12.21
N ALA A 260 -11.83 16.89 -11.02
CA ALA A 260 -12.40 17.46 -9.81
C ALA A 260 -12.45 19.00 -9.83
N PHE A 261 -11.45 19.65 -10.42
CA PHE A 261 -11.45 21.10 -10.63
C PHE A 261 -12.58 21.54 -11.57
N ASN A 262 -12.78 20.82 -12.68
CA ASN A 262 -13.89 21.09 -13.60
C ASN A 262 -15.25 20.83 -12.96
N TYR A 263 -15.37 19.80 -12.11
CA TYR A 263 -16.60 19.55 -11.34
C TYR A 263 -16.93 20.73 -10.43
N LYS A 264 -15.94 21.24 -9.69
CA LYS A 264 -16.09 22.43 -8.84
C LYS A 264 -16.62 23.63 -9.63
N ASN A 265 -16.09 23.89 -10.82
CA ASN A 265 -16.51 25.05 -11.63
C ASN A 265 -17.91 24.89 -12.28
N ARG A 266 -18.54 23.71 -12.21
CA ARG A 266 -19.91 23.50 -12.70
C ARG A 266 -20.97 23.68 -11.62
N GLU A 267 -20.61 23.50 -10.35
CA GLU A 267 -21.52 23.66 -9.21
C GLU A 267 -21.51 25.06 -8.58
N PHE A 268 -20.61 25.95 -9.03
CA PHE A 268 -20.54 27.36 -8.66
C PHE A 268 -20.61 28.23 -9.92
#